data_AF-A0A554MYK0-F1
#
_entry.id   AF-A0A554MYK0-F1
#
_cell.length_a   1.000
_cell.length_b   1.000
_cell.length_c   1.000
_cell.angle_alpha   90.00
_cell.angle_beta   90.00
_cell.angle_gamma   90.00
#
_symmetry.space_group_name_H-M   'P 1'
#
loop_
_entity.id
_entity.type
_entity.pdbx_description
1 polymer ?
#
loop_
_entity_poly.entity_id
_entity_poly.type
_entity_poly.pdbx_seq_one_letter_code
_entity_poly.pdbx_strand_id
1 'polypeptide(L)'
;MTADALDVRAELRALIERRSATLEVIAQTTGISESTLSAYLYGPGTEHQGLTALGTGLTPDESQRLAVLAAMLAAAPSVPDDDRVRGILEALTQASGLTVANIASLTGIAESDLDAFTNDPTGVSAAVKYSIATRTSFLVNAVNLATPRH
;
A
#
# COMPACT_ATOMS: atom_id res chain seq x y z
N MET A 1 -14.47 -14.63 -12.16
CA MET A 1 -14.27 -14.24 -10.76
C MET A 1 -14.90 -12.87 -10.60
N THR A 2 -16.05 -12.78 -9.93
CA THR A 2 -16.57 -11.51 -9.46
C THR A 2 -15.61 -11.03 -8.38
N ALA A 3 -14.91 -9.93 -8.63
CA ALA A 3 -14.16 -9.26 -7.58
C ALA A 3 -15.19 -8.79 -6.56
N ASP A 4 -15.33 -9.50 -5.44
CA ASP A 4 -16.07 -8.95 -4.31
C ASP A 4 -15.40 -7.62 -3.98
N ALA A 5 -16.17 -6.54 -4.13
CA ALA A 5 -15.69 -5.20 -3.82
C ALA A 5 -15.27 -5.19 -2.35
N LEU A 6 -14.02 -4.80 -2.09
CA LEU A 6 -13.46 -4.73 -0.74
C LEU A 6 -14.39 -3.89 0.15
N ASP A 7 -14.93 -4.49 1.21
CA ASP A 7 -15.62 -3.73 2.25
C ASP A 7 -14.58 -3.06 3.15
N VAL A 8 -14.17 -1.85 2.73
CA VAL A 8 -13.17 -1.02 3.42
C VAL A 8 -13.53 -0.83 4.90
N ARG A 9 -14.82 -0.69 5.23
CA ARG A 9 -15.25 -0.47 6.60
C ARG A 9 -15.08 -1.73 7.44
N ALA A 10 -15.47 -2.88 6.92
CA ALA A 10 -15.30 -4.17 7.59
C ALA A 10 -13.80 -4.49 7.82
N GLU A 11 -12.95 -4.26 6.81
CA GLU A 11 -11.51 -4.52 6.91
C GLU A 11 -10.83 -3.65 7.96
N LEU A 12 -11.13 -2.35 7.99
CA LEU A 12 -10.56 -1.45 9.00
C LEU A 12 -11.00 -1.81 10.42
N ARG A 13 -12.28 -2.19 10.61
CA ARG A 13 -12.75 -2.70 11.90
C ARG A 13 -11.98 -3.96 12.30
N ALA A 14 -11.80 -4.90 11.38
CA ALA A 14 -11.06 -6.13 11.65
C ALA A 14 -9.59 -5.85 12.02
N LEU A 15 -8.91 -4.90 11.34
CA LEU A 15 -7.54 -4.48 11.66
C LEU A 15 -7.44 -3.88 13.08
N ILE A 16 -8.43 -3.09 13.49
CA ILE A 16 -8.50 -2.50 14.84
C ILE A 16 -8.78 -3.57 15.90
N GLU A 17 -9.75 -4.45 15.66
CA GLU A 17 -10.12 -5.54 16.58
C GLU A 17 -8.95 -6.50 16.83
N ARG A 18 -8.18 -6.81 15.78
CA ARG A 18 -6.96 -7.63 15.85
C ARG A 18 -5.75 -6.91 16.44
N ARG A 19 -5.89 -5.62 16.79
CA ARG A 19 -4.80 -4.74 17.26
C ARG A 19 -3.63 -4.63 16.28
N SER A 20 -3.89 -4.83 14.98
CA SER A 20 -2.88 -4.67 13.93
C SER A 20 -2.63 -3.21 13.58
N ALA A 21 -3.62 -2.35 13.81
CA ALA A 21 -3.50 -0.89 13.75
C ALA A 21 -4.47 -0.26 14.78
N THR A 22 -4.13 0.91 15.31
CA THR A 22 -5.06 1.70 16.11
C THR A 22 -5.79 2.72 15.24
N LEU A 23 -6.93 3.23 15.70
CA LEU A 23 -7.64 4.32 15.03
C LEU A 23 -6.74 5.55 14.84
N GLU A 24 -5.94 5.89 15.87
CA GLU A 24 -4.95 6.95 15.85
C GLU A 24 -3.91 6.75 14.72
N VAL A 25 -3.36 5.54 14.57
CA VAL A 25 -2.39 5.25 13.51
C VAL A 25 -3.02 5.40 12.13
N ILE A 26 -4.27 4.96 11.95
CA ILE A 26 -5.00 5.11 10.69
C ILE A 26 -5.24 6.61 10.40
N ALA A 27 -5.64 7.39 11.41
CA ALA A 27 -5.82 8.84 11.31
C ALA A 27 -4.53 9.55 10.88
N GLN A 28 -3.43 9.28 11.57
CA GLN A 28 -2.13 9.86 11.27
C GLN A 28 -1.63 9.50 9.86
N THR A 29 -1.83 8.25 9.45
CA THR A 29 -1.36 7.75 8.14
C THR A 29 -2.17 8.35 6.98
N THR A 30 -3.48 8.51 7.16
CA THR A 30 -4.38 8.97 6.09
C THR A 30 -4.58 10.49 6.07
N GLY A 31 -4.24 11.18 7.15
CA GLY A 31 -4.55 12.59 7.38
C GLY A 31 -6.01 12.87 7.74
N ILE A 32 -6.83 11.82 7.91
CA ILE A 32 -8.25 11.94 8.24
C ILE A 32 -8.39 12.06 9.76
N SER A 33 -9.23 12.98 10.26
CA SER A 33 -9.41 13.13 11.71
C SER A 33 -10.01 11.87 12.35
N GLU A 34 -9.60 11.57 13.59
CA GLU A 34 -10.15 10.43 14.34
C GLU A 34 -11.68 10.52 14.51
N SER A 35 -12.22 11.73 14.66
CA SER A 35 -13.67 11.95 14.74
C SER A 35 -14.39 11.53 13.45
N THR A 36 -13.83 11.87 12.29
CA THR A 36 -14.38 11.51 10.97
C THR A 36 -14.25 10.01 10.74
N LEU A 37 -13.09 9.42 11.06
CA LEU A 37 -12.91 7.97 10.98
C LEU A 37 -13.84 7.21 11.93
N SER A 38 -14.04 7.69 13.16
CA SER A 38 -14.97 7.08 14.11
C SER A 38 -16.42 7.15 13.61
N ALA A 39 -16.84 8.30 13.07
CA ALA A 39 -18.15 8.43 12.45
C ALA A 39 -18.31 7.51 11.22
N TYR A 40 -17.28 7.40 10.38
CA TYR A 40 -17.27 6.47 9.26
C TYR A 40 -17.35 5.00 9.72
N LEU A 41 -16.57 4.61 10.72
CA LEU A 41 -16.48 3.23 11.18
C LEU A 41 -17.66 2.80 12.04
N TYR A 42 -18.28 3.67 12.83
CA TYR A 42 -19.30 3.29 13.82
C TYR A 42 -20.64 3.99 13.63
N GLY A 43 -20.71 4.97 12.72
CA GLY A 43 -21.96 5.64 12.37
C GLY A 43 -22.94 4.72 11.65
N PRO A 44 -24.24 5.10 11.62
CA PRO A 44 -25.29 4.34 10.95
C PRO A 44 -24.88 4.07 9.50
N GLY A 45 -24.83 2.78 9.13
CA GLY A 45 -24.37 2.33 7.82
C GLY A 45 -25.35 2.71 6.71
N THR A 46 -24.84 3.28 5.62
CA THR A 46 -25.54 3.35 4.34
C THR A 46 -25.52 1.97 3.70
N GLU A 47 -26.15 0.99 4.35
CA GLU A 47 -26.12 -0.38 3.82
C GLU A 47 -27.03 -0.56 2.60
N HIS A 48 -27.87 0.41 2.19
CA HIS A 48 -28.90 0.16 1.16
C HIS A 48 -29.38 1.37 0.30
N GLN A 49 -28.59 2.40 -0.05
CA GLN A 49 -29.15 3.53 -0.84
C GLN A 49 -28.25 4.07 -1.96
N GLY A 50 -28.75 3.95 -3.19
CA GLY A 50 -28.12 4.46 -4.41
C GLY A 50 -27.99 5.99 -4.47
N LEU A 51 -27.06 6.43 -5.31
CA LEU A 51 -26.69 7.76 -5.84
C LEU A 51 -26.85 9.06 -5.00
N THR A 52 -27.47 9.09 -3.83
CA THR A 52 -27.70 10.31 -3.04
C THR A 52 -27.58 10.11 -1.52
N ALA A 53 -26.71 9.20 -1.07
CA ALA A 53 -26.48 9.00 0.36
C ALA A 53 -25.62 10.14 0.93
N LEU A 54 -26.17 10.85 1.93
CA LEU A 54 -25.48 11.84 2.76
C LEU A 54 -24.16 11.23 3.27
N GLY A 55 -23.06 11.84 2.82
CA GLY A 55 -21.75 11.22 2.73
C GLY A 55 -21.17 10.75 4.06
N THR A 56 -20.24 9.80 3.95
CA THR A 56 -19.33 9.28 4.98
C THR A 56 -18.56 10.35 5.77
N GLY A 57 -18.74 11.63 5.47
CA GLY A 57 -17.89 12.74 5.88
C GLY A 57 -16.55 12.78 5.13
N LEU A 58 -16.24 11.76 4.34
CA LEU A 58 -14.99 11.65 3.59
C LEU A 58 -15.15 12.27 2.21
N THR A 59 -14.13 13.01 1.80
CA THR A 59 -13.93 13.39 0.40
C THR A 59 -13.62 12.15 -0.46
N PRO A 60 -13.76 12.23 -1.80
CA PRO A 60 -13.38 11.12 -2.68
C PRO A 60 -11.92 10.70 -2.53
N ASP A 61 -11.03 11.67 -2.34
CA ASP A 61 -9.59 11.45 -2.16
C ASP A 61 -9.26 10.78 -0.82
N GLU A 62 -9.89 11.21 0.28
CA GLU A 62 -9.80 10.51 1.58
C GLU A 62 -10.36 9.09 1.50
N SER A 63 -11.48 8.89 0.80
CA SER A 63 -12.08 7.57 0.58
C SER A 63 -11.12 6.64 -0.17
N GLN A 64 -10.45 7.17 -1.21
CA GLN A 64 -9.46 6.42 -1.98
C GLN A 64 -8.23 6.07 -1.14
N ARG A 65 -7.65 7.03 -0.40
CA ARG A 65 -6.50 6.76 0.49
C ARG A 65 -6.85 5.70 1.53
N LEU A 66 -8.03 5.80 2.12
CA LEU A 66 -8.50 4.88 3.15
C LEU A 66 -8.73 3.47 2.58
N ALA A 67 -9.29 3.36 1.37
CA ALA A 67 -9.48 2.09 0.67
C ALA A 67 -8.13 1.42 0.33
N VAL A 68 -7.17 2.19 -0.18
CA VAL A 68 -5.82 1.68 -0.48
C VAL A 68 -5.13 1.18 0.79
N LEU A 69 -5.17 1.98 1.87
CA LEU A 69 -4.57 1.57 3.15
C LEU A 69 -5.20 0.27 3.68
N ALA A 70 -6.53 0.17 3.68
CA ALA A 70 -7.24 -1.03 4.12
C ALA A 70 -6.85 -2.26 3.29
N ALA A 71 -6.85 -2.13 1.96
CA ALA A 71 -6.47 -3.21 1.05
C ALA A 71 -5.03 -3.70 1.31
N MET A 72 -4.07 -2.77 1.42
CA MET A 72 -2.67 -3.11 1.62
C MET A 72 -2.42 -3.77 2.97
N LEU A 73 -3.02 -3.25 4.05
CA LEU A 73 -2.85 -3.82 5.40
C LEU A 73 -3.55 -5.17 5.55
N ALA A 74 -4.73 -5.35 4.95
CA ALA A 74 -5.45 -6.62 4.97
C ALA A 74 -4.69 -7.71 4.17
N ALA A 75 -4.11 -7.35 3.04
CA ALA A 75 -3.34 -8.27 2.21
C ALA A 75 -1.95 -8.59 2.81
N ALA A 76 -1.36 -7.68 3.58
CA ALA A 76 0.01 -7.75 4.09
C ALA A 76 0.46 -9.15 4.57
N PRO A 77 -0.25 -9.87 5.46
CA PRO A 77 0.20 -11.19 5.94
C PRO A 77 0.20 -12.28 4.87
N SER A 78 -0.52 -12.11 3.77
CA SER A 78 -0.70 -13.12 2.72
C SER A 78 0.20 -12.93 1.49
N VAL A 79 0.78 -11.73 1.29
CA VAL A 79 1.64 -11.46 0.13
C VAL A 79 3.00 -12.13 0.33
N PRO A 80 3.42 -13.05 -0.56
CA PRO A 80 4.75 -13.66 -0.53
C PRO A 80 5.88 -12.63 -0.62
N ASP A 81 7.01 -12.89 0.02
CA ASP A 81 8.13 -11.92 0.06
C ASP A 81 8.65 -11.54 -1.34
N ASP A 82 8.72 -12.49 -2.26
CA ASP A 82 9.12 -12.23 -3.64
C ASP A 82 8.15 -11.27 -4.34
N ASP A 83 6.85 -11.40 -4.09
CA ASP A 83 5.82 -10.52 -4.64
C ASP A 83 5.88 -9.12 -4.00
N ARG A 84 6.24 -9.02 -2.71
CA ARG A 84 6.49 -7.73 -2.05
C ARG A 84 7.66 -6.99 -2.69
N VAL A 85 8.77 -7.69 -2.91
CA VAL A 85 9.98 -7.09 -3.52
C VAL A 85 9.71 -6.73 -4.99
N ARG A 86 8.97 -7.56 -5.73
CA ARG A 86 8.52 -7.21 -7.09
C ARG A 86 7.66 -5.96 -7.10
N GLY A 87 6.69 -5.86 -6.19
CA GLY A 87 5.84 -4.67 -6.06
C GLY A 87 6.64 -3.38 -5.76
N ILE A 88 7.73 -3.46 -4.99
CA ILE A 88 8.65 -2.34 -4.78
C ILE A 88 9.33 -1.91 -6.09
N LEU A 89 9.84 -2.86 -6.87
CA LEU A 89 10.46 -2.56 -8.16
C LEU A 89 9.45 -2.00 -9.18
N GLU A 90 8.23 -2.53 -9.19
CA GLU A 90 7.14 -2.03 -10.03
C GLU A 90 6.73 -0.62 -9.63
N ALA A 91 6.66 -0.29 -8.34
CA ALA A 91 6.37 1.08 -7.90
C ALA A 91 7.46 2.07 -8.33
N LEU A 92 8.73 1.69 -8.21
CA LEU A 92 9.84 2.53 -8.67
C LEU A 92 9.85 2.73 -10.19
N THR A 93 9.56 1.67 -10.94
CA THR A 93 9.61 1.72 -12.41
C THR A 93 8.36 2.34 -13.02
N GLN A 94 7.18 1.84 -12.67
CA GLN A 94 5.91 2.26 -13.28
C GLN A 94 5.38 3.56 -12.69
N ALA A 95 5.40 3.71 -11.36
CA ALA A 95 4.82 4.90 -10.73
C ALA A 95 5.80 6.09 -10.70
N SER A 96 7.11 5.81 -10.62
CA SER A 96 8.14 6.85 -10.48
C SER A 96 8.98 7.07 -11.74
N GLY A 97 8.81 6.23 -12.77
CA GLY A 97 9.51 6.34 -14.05
C GLY A 97 11.00 5.99 -14.00
N LEU A 98 11.50 5.38 -12.92
CA LEU A 98 12.90 4.97 -12.83
C LEU A 98 13.16 3.77 -13.74
N THR A 99 14.28 3.78 -14.46
CA THR A 99 14.71 2.60 -15.21
C THR A 99 15.44 1.61 -14.29
N VAL A 100 15.56 0.34 -14.71
CA VAL A 100 16.38 -0.67 -14.01
C VAL A 100 17.81 -0.16 -13.83
N ALA A 101 18.39 0.45 -14.87
CA ALA A 101 19.71 1.08 -14.80
C ALA A 101 19.80 2.21 -13.75
N ASN A 102 18.75 3.04 -13.59
CA ASN A 102 18.74 4.04 -12.52
C ASN A 102 18.72 3.38 -11.15
N ILE A 103 17.90 2.35 -10.96
CA ILE A 103 17.79 1.60 -9.70
C ILE A 103 19.14 0.94 -9.37
N ALA A 104 19.77 0.27 -10.34
CA ALA A 104 21.09 -0.32 -10.19
C ALA A 104 22.13 0.73 -9.76
N SER A 105 22.16 1.88 -10.44
CA SER A 105 23.09 2.97 -10.13
C SER A 105 22.87 3.56 -8.73
N LEU A 106 21.62 3.78 -8.31
CA LEU A 106 21.28 4.38 -7.02
C LEU A 106 21.44 3.42 -5.84
N THR A 107 21.27 2.12 -6.08
CA THR A 107 21.34 1.09 -5.03
C THR A 107 22.68 0.36 -4.98
N GLY A 108 23.51 0.47 -6.02
CA GLY A 108 24.72 -0.34 -6.18
C GLY A 108 24.43 -1.84 -6.30
N ILE A 109 23.24 -2.21 -6.76
CA ILE A 109 22.88 -3.59 -7.10
C ILE A 109 23.22 -3.81 -8.57
N ALA A 110 23.74 -4.97 -8.93
CA ALA A 110 24.00 -5.28 -10.33
C ALA A 110 22.69 -5.31 -11.13
N GLU A 111 22.68 -4.71 -12.31
CA GLU A 111 21.52 -4.75 -13.22
C GLU A 111 21.10 -6.20 -13.52
N SER A 112 22.08 -7.10 -13.70
CA SER A 112 21.84 -8.53 -13.89
C SER A 112 21.09 -9.19 -12.72
N ASP A 113 21.31 -8.73 -11.48
CA ASP A 113 20.61 -9.26 -10.31
C ASP A 113 19.16 -8.77 -10.25
N LEU A 114 18.91 -7.52 -10.66
CA LEU A 114 17.56 -6.96 -10.78
C LEU A 114 16.78 -7.66 -11.90
N ASP A 115 17.43 -7.91 -13.04
CA ASP A 115 16.85 -8.65 -14.16
C ASP A 115 16.57 -10.10 -13.79
N ALA A 116 17.52 -10.78 -13.14
CA ALA A 116 17.35 -12.15 -12.70
C ALA A 116 16.15 -12.27 -11.73
N PHE A 117 16.05 -11.35 -10.76
CA PHE A 117 14.94 -11.33 -9.82
C PHE A 117 13.60 -11.04 -10.49
N THR A 118 13.57 -10.11 -11.45
CA THR A 118 12.34 -9.76 -12.17
C THR A 118 11.82 -10.91 -13.01
N ASN A 119 12.71 -11.67 -13.65
CA ASN A 119 12.36 -12.81 -14.51
C ASN A 119 12.01 -14.07 -13.72
N ASP A 120 12.85 -14.45 -12.75
CA ASP A 120 12.64 -15.61 -11.89
C ASP A 120 13.25 -15.37 -10.51
N PRO A 121 12.46 -14.91 -9.53
CA PRO A 121 12.98 -14.67 -8.19
C PRO A 121 13.37 -15.98 -7.50
N THR A 122 12.86 -17.15 -7.89
CA THR A 122 13.16 -18.41 -7.20
C THR A 122 14.59 -18.87 -7.40
N GLY A 123 15.20 -18.50 -8.54
CA GLY A 123 16.61 -18.75 -8.84
C GLY A 123 17.61 -17.78 -8.17
N VAL A 124 17.12 -16.72 -7.52
CA VAL A 124 17.96 -15.69 -6.90
C VAL A 124 18.26 -16.01 -5.44
N SER A 125 19.52 -15.81 -5.03
CA SER A 125 19.92 -16.08 -3.64
C SER A 125 19.22 -15.15 -2.65
N ALA A 126 18.98 -15.64 -1.42
CA ALA A 126 18.37 -14.85 -0.35
C ALA A 126 19.15 -13.57 -0.03
N ALA A 127 20.48 -13.58 -0.14
CA ALA A 127 21.32 -12.39 0.07
C ALA A 127 21.06 -11.31 -0.97
N VAL A 128 20.90 -11.69 -2.24
CA VAL A 128 20.56 -10.76 -3.33
C VAL A 128 19.15 -10.23 -3.12
N LYS A 129 18.16 -11.09 -2.83
CA LYS A 129 16.78 -10.66 -2.53
C LYS A 129 16.73 -9.65 -1.38
N TYR A 130 17.46 -9.90 -0.30
CA TYR A 130 17.56 -8.99 0.83
C TYR A 130 18.17 -7.64 0.45
N SER A 131 19.23 -7.66 -0.37
CA SER A 131 19.85 -6.43 -0.90
C SER A 131 18.86 -5.62 -1.74
N ILE A 132 18.13 -6.29 -2.66
CA ILE A 132 17.08 -5.66 -3.46
C ILE A 132 16.03 -5.04 -2.54
N ALA A 133 15.41 -5.84 -1.67
CA ALA A 133 14.35 -5.39 -0.77
C ALA A 133 14.75 -4.14 0.03
N THR A 134 15.89 -4.20 0.73
CA THR A 134 16.31 -3.14 1.65
C THR A 134 16.70 -1.84 0.93
N ARG A 135 17.49 -1.93 -0.15
CA ARG A 135 18.00 -0.74 -0.84
C ARG A 135 16.92 -0.08 -1.69
N THR A 136 16.02 -0.86 -2.30
CA THR A 136 14.90 -0.31 -3.08
C THR A 136 13.80 0.24 -2.19
N SER A 137 13.58 -0.32 -0.99
CA SER A 137 12.66 0.27 0.01
C SER A 137 13.07 1.71 0.38
N PHE A 138 14.37 1.98 0.47
CA PHE A 138 14.86 3.34 0.71
C PHE A 138 14.48 4.30 -0.43
N LEU A 139 14.58 3.84 -1.68
CA LEU A 139 14.17 4.64 -2.84
C LEU A 139 12.66 4.90 -2.85
N VAL A 140 11.83 3.90 -2.54
CA VAL A 140 10.37 4.07 -2.45
C VAL A 140 10.03 5.10 -1.38
N ASN A 141 10.69 5.03 -0.22
CA ASN A 141 10.49 6.03 0.82
C ASN A 141 10.89 7.44 0.36
N ALA A 142 12.02 7.58 -0.34
CA ALA A 142 12.44 8.86 -0.90
C ALA A 142 11.43 9.42 -1.91
N VAL A 143 10.91 8.60 -2.82
CA VAL A 143 9.85 8.99 -3.76
C VAL A 143 8.58 9.42 -3.02
N ASN A 144 8.13 8.64 -2.04
CA ASN A 144 6.92 8.94 -1.26
C ASN A 144 7.05 10.25 -0.48
N LEU A 145 8.25 10.57 0.03
CA LEU A 145 8.50 11.83 0.75
C LEU A 145 8.61 13.04 -0.19
N ALA A 146 9.07 12.84 -1.42
CA ALA A 146 9.18 13.90 -2.42
C ALA A 146 7.87 14.18 -3.16
N THR A 147 6.95 13.22 -3.20
CA THR A 147 5.67 13.35 -3.90
C THR A 147 4.76 14.33 -3.14
N PRO A 148 4.19 15.35 -3.81
CA PRO A 148 3.27 16.29 -3.18
C PRO A 148 2.09 15.58 -2.52
N ARG A 149 1.76 15.98 -1.29
CA ARG A 149 0.51 15.59 -0.63
C ARG A 149 -0.54 16.61 -1.04
N HIS A 150 -1.48 16.18 -1.88
CA HIS A 150 -2.65 16.99 -2.28
C HIS A 150 -3.68 17.06 -1.16
#